data_AF-A0A2N1VT46-F1
#
_entry.id   AF-A0A2N1VT46-F1
#
_cell.length_a   1.000
_cell.length_b   1.000
_cell.length_c   1.000
_cell.angle_alpha   90.00
_cell.angle_beta   90.00
_cell.angle_gamma   90.00
#
_symmetry.space_group_name_H-M   'P 1'
#
loop_
_entity.id
_entity.type
_entity.pdbx_description
1 polymer ?
#
loop_
_entity_poly.entity_id
_entity_poly.type
_entity_poly.pdbx_seq_one_letter_code
_entity_poly.pdbx_strand_id
1 'polypeptide(L)'
;MEVFLFIGCVIFWILYYIFEGLHDTNFVKEVKIARSKLTDQQNNEIHEAIIQKELRWKFWDSLEKALTKIFIAILIYYISEDFIFALLLLLLSVCIRWLVHDLTVALGLGKGIKHIGPDFIWSDKLLRRLESAGINQYVVKLVPTIITIILVIYHISR
;
A
#
# COMPACT_ATOMS: atom_id res chain seq x y z
N MET A 1 6.53 25.87 -8.31
CA MET A 1 7.36 24.68 -8.05
C MET A 1 6.53 23.55 -7.43
N GLU A 2 5.73 23.86 -6.41
CA GLU A 2 4.87 22.90 -5.70
C GLU A 2 3.88 22.15 -6.60
N VAL A 3 3.26 22.81 -7.58
CA VAL A 3 2.39 22.13 -8.57
C VAL A 3 3.13 21.00 -9.30
N PHE A 4 4.38 21.25 -9.73
CA PHE A 4 5.20 20.24 -10.40
C PHE A 4 5.59 19.11 -9.45
N LEU A 5 5.96 19.45 -8.20
CA LEU A 5 6.25 18.45 -7.17
C LEU A 5 5.01 17.61 -6.87
N PHE A 6 3.84 18.21 -6.75
CA PHE A 6 2.58 17.51 -6.49
C PHE A 6 2.23 16.52 -7.62
N ILE A 7 2.20 17.00 -8.87
CA ILE A 7 1.89 16.14 -10.03
C ILE A 7 2.94 15.03 -10.17
N GLY A 8 4.22 15.38 -10.05
CA GLY A 8 5.32 14.41 -10.10
C GLY A 8 5.21 13.35 -9.00
N CYS A 9 4.87 13.75 -7.77
CA CYS A 9 4.71 12.86 -6.64
C CYS A 9 3.51 11.91 -6.84
N VAL A 10 2.39 12.42 -7.36
CA VAL A 10 1.22 11.58 -7.69
C VAL A 10 1.59 10.51 -8.72
N ILE A 11 2.22 10.90 -9.83
CA ILE A 11 2.63 9.97 -10.89
C ILE A 11 3.63 8.95 -10.35
N PHE A 12 4.65 9.42 -9.62
CA PHE A 12 5.66 8.57 -9.00
C PHE A 12 5.02 7.50 -8.10
N TRP A 13 4.15 7.90 -7.17
CA TRP A 13 3.54 6.97 -6.22
C TRP A 13 2.59 5.99 -6.90
N ILE A 14 1.80 6.43 -7.89
CA ILE A 14 0.94 5.52 -8.66
C ILE A 14 1.79 4.44 -9.33
N LEU A 15 2.85 4.83 -10.05
CA LEU A 15 3.73 3.87 -10.74
C LEU A 15 4.43 2.95 -9.74
N TYR A 16 5.01 3.50 -8.68
CA TYR A 16 5.65 2.73 -7.63
C TYR A 16 4.71 1.66 -7.06
N TYR A 17 3.48 2.02 -6.70
CA TYR A 17 2.53 1.05 -6.12
C TYR A 17 1.93 0.05 -7.10
N ILE A 18 1.92 0.35 -8.41
CA ILE A 18 1.61 -0.65 -9.43
C ILE A 18 2.70 -1.71 -9.47
N PHE A 19 3.98 -1.32 -9.52
CA PHE A 19 5.09 -2.28 -9.54
C PHE A 19 5.15 -3.11 -8.26
N GLU A 20 5.02 -2.46 -7.10
CA GLU A 20 4.95 -3.14 -5.80
C GLU A 20 3.77 -4.11 -5.72
N GLY A 21 2.57 -3.69 -6.16
CA GLY A 21 1.40 -4.56 -6.14
C GLY A 21 1.55 -5.80 -7.05
N LEU A 22 2.25 -5.66 -8.18
CA LEU A 22 2.58 -6.80 -9.05
C LEU A 22 3.62 -7.72 -8.42
N HIS A 23 4.64 -7.16 -7.76
CA HIS A 23 5.65 -7.92 -7.04
C HIS A 23 5.02 -8.74 -5.90
N ASP A 24 4.19 -8.12 -5.05
CA ASP A 24 3.48 -8.77 -3.95
C ASP A 24 2.54 -9.87 -4.48
N THR A 25 1.87 -9.62 -5.61
CA THR A 25 1.04 -10.62 -6.29
C THR A 25 1.84 -11.86 -6.67
N ASN A 26 3.03 -11.68 -7.24
CA ASN A 26 3.88 -12.79 -7.67
C ASN A 26 4.38 -13.58 -6.46
N PHE A 27 4.82 -12.89 -5.40
CA PHE A 27 5.24 -13.53 -4.17
C PHE A 27 4.12 -14.39 -3.55
N VAL A 28 2.89 -13.87 -3.48
CA VAL A 28 1.73 -14.62 -2.96
C VAL A 28 1.43 -15.86 -3.82
N LYS A 29 1.56 -15.76 -5.14
CA LYS A 29 1.40 -16.92 -6.04
C LYS A 29 2.48 -17.97 -5.82
N GLU A 30 3.74 -17.56 -5.69
CA GLU A 30 4.87 -18.45 -5.41
C GLU A 30 4.71 -19.20 -4.09
N VAL A 31 4.36 -18.49 -3.02
CA VAL A 31 4.08 -19.07 -1.71
C VAL A 31 2.94 -20.08 -1.79
N LYS A 32 1.86 -19.76 -2.51
CA LYS A 32 0.72 -20.68 -2.69
C LYS A 32 1.15 -21.95 -3.42
N ILE A 33 1.95 -21.83 -4.47
CA ILE A 33 2.49 -22.98 -5.22
C ILE A 33 3.41 -23.81 -4.33
N ALA A 34 4.31 -23.17 -3.57
CA ALA A 34 5.22 -23.85 -2.66
C ALA A 34 4.46 -24.63 -1.59
N ARG A 35 3.44 -24.04 -0.97
CA ARG A 35 2.56 -24.71 0.00
C ARG A 35 1.82 -25.91 -0.61
N SER A 36 1.34 -25.80 -1.86
CA SER A 36 0.63 -26.90 -2.54
C SER A 36 1.51 -28.11 -2.88
N LYS A 37 2.83 -27.93 -2.90
CA LYS A 37 3.81 -29.00 -3.17
C LYS A 37 4.27 -29.74 -1.91
N LEU A 38 3.88 -29.27 -0.72
CA LEU A 38 4.17 -29.94 0.55
C LEU A 38 3.13 -31.04 0.78
N THR A 39 3.58 -32.28 0.92
CA THR A 39 2.73 -33.40 1.39
C THR A 39 2.58 -33.38 2.90
N ASP A 40 1.46 -33.91 3.41
CA ASP A 40 1.05 -33.92 4.83
C ASP A 40 2.04 -34.60 5.82
N GLN A 41 3.18 -35.13 5.35
CA GLN A 41 4.18 -35.82 6.17
C GLN A 41 5.45 -34.99 6.47
N GLN A 42 5.67 -33.81 5.89
CA GLN A 42 6.86 -32.96 6.16
C GLN A 42 6.61 -31.88 7.24
N ASN A 43 5.85 -32.23 8.28
CA ASN A 43 4.71 -31.43 8.71
C ASN A 43 4.89 -30.56 9.97
N ASN A 44 6.02 -29.88 10.18
CA ASN A 44 6.06 -28.73 11.11
C ASN A 44 7.24 -27.79 10.82
N GLU A 45 8.45 -28.31 10.68
CA GLU A 45 9.65 -27.48 10.50
C GLU A 45 9.66 -26.68 9.19
N ILE A 46 9.24 -27.30 8.08
CA ILE A 46 9.13 -26.60 6.78
C ILE A 46 8.00 -25.57 6.82
N HIS A 47 6.91 -25.88 7.51
CA HIS A 47 5.79 -24.95 7.67
C HIS A 47 6.21 -23.73 8.49
N GLU A 48 6.94 -23.95 9.58
CA GLU A 48 7.49 -22.90 10.43
C GLU A 48 8.52 -22.04 9.66
N ALA A 49 9.40 -22.66 8.87
CA ALA A 49 10.34 -21.94 8.01
C ALA A 49 9.64 -21.06 6.95
N ILE A 50 8.52 -21.52 6.38
CA ILE A 50 7.71 -20.73 5.45
C ILE A 50 7.05 -19.54 6.17
N ILE A 51 6.48 -19.76 7.36
CA ILE A 51 5.89 -18.69 8.17
C ILE A 51 6.95 -17.64 8.53
N GLN A 52 8.14 -18.07 8.98
CA GLN A 52 9.23 -17.15 9.31
C GLN A 52 9.69 -16.36 8.08
N LYS A 53 9.78 -17.01 6.91
CA LYS A 53 10.11 -16.33 5.64
C LYS A 53 9.07 -15.28 5.26
N GLU A 54 7.78 -15.60 5.38
CA GLU A 54 6.67 -14.67 5.12
C GLU A 54 6.67 -13.49 6.10
N LEU A 55 6.85 -13.74 7.40
CA LEU A 55 6.90 -12.68 8.42
C LEU A 55 8.09 -11.75 8.20
N ARG A 56 9.27 -12.32 7.92
CA ARG A 56 10.47 -11.54 7.61
C ARG A 56 10.25 -10.68 6.37
N TRP A 57 9.70 -11.26 5.30
CA TRP A 57 9.36 -10.51 4.09
C TRP A 57 8.40 -9.35 4.40
N LYS A 58 7.27 -9.61 5.07
CA LYS A 58 6.29 -8.56 5.46
C LYS A 58 6.92 -7.44 6.28
N PHE A 59 7.82 -7.77 7.20
CA PHE A 59 8.51 -6.78 8.03
C PHE A 59 9.43 -5.89 7.20
N TRP A 60 10.31 -6.49 6.39
CA TRP A 60 11.24 -5.75 5.54
C TRP A 60 10.51 -4.91 4.49
N ASP A 61 9.46 -5.46 3.89
CA ASP A 61 8.58 -4.76 2.95
C ASP A 61 7.91 -3.53 3.59
N SER A 62 7.34 -3.71 4.80
CA SER A 62 6.70 -2.62 5.53
C SER A 62 7.70 -1.52 5.91
N LEU A 63 8.90 -1.93 6.34
CA LEU A 63 9.97 -1.02 6.73
C LEU A 63 10.48 -0.23 5.52
N GLU A 64 10.80 -0.89 4.41
CA GLU A 64 11.21 -0.26 3.16
C GLU A 64 10.18 0.77 2.72
N LYS A 65 8.92 0.36 2.60
CA LYS A 65 7.84 1.26 2.15
C LYS A 65 7.62 2.44 3.11
N ALA A 66 7.86 2.29 4.40
CA ALA A 66 7.78 3.38 5.37
C ALA A 66 8.96 4.36 5.22
N LEU A 67 10.19 3.83 5.15
CA LEU A 67 11.40 4.62 4.99
C LEU A 67 11.41 5.38 3.66
N THR A 68 10.99 4.76 2.56
CA THR A 68 10.90 5.42 1.24
C THR A 68 9.98 6.63 1.28
N LYS A 69 8.83 6.54 1.97
CA LYS A 69 7.91 7.69 2.13
C LYS A 69 8.54 8.82 2.93
N ILE A 70 9.16 8.49 4.06
CA ILE A 70 9.81 9.47 4.93
C ILE A 70 10.96 10.15 4.17
N PHE A 71 11.80 9.38 3.48
CA PHE A 71 12.91 9.90 2.69
C PHE A 71 12.42 10.86 1.59
N ILE A 72 11.38 10.49 0.83
CA ILE A 72 10.79 11.34 -0.20
C ILE A 72 10.18 12.60 0.40
N ALA A 73 9.49 12.50 1.54
CA ALA A 73 8.93 13.67 2.23
C ALA A 73 10.03 14.64 2.71
N ILE A 74 11.15 14.11 3.22
CA ILE A 74 12.33 14.91 3.58
C ILE A 74 12.90 15.62 2.35
N LEU A 75 13.05 14.92 1.22
CA LEU A 75 13.51 15.54 -0.04
C LEU A 75 12.57 16.66 -0.50
N ILE A 76 11.26 16.42 -0.45
CA ILE A 76 10.26 17.44 -0.82
C ILE A 76 10.38 18.65 0.10
N TYR A 77 10.54 18.45 1.41
CA TYR A 77 10.75 19.53 2.36
C TYR A 77 11.99 20.36 2.01
N TYR A 78 13.12 19.72 1.70
CA TYR A 78 14.33 20.45 1.31
C TYR A 78 14.21 21.21 -0.01
N ILE A 79 13.39 20.74 -0.95
CA ILE A 79 13.19 21.42 -2.25
C ILE A 79 12.17 22.56 -2.12
N SER A 80 11.08 22.34 -1.38
CA SER A 80 9.96 23.29 -1.27
C SER A 80 10.12 24.30 -0.13
N GLU A 81 10.97 24.01 0.86
CA GLU A 81 11.07 24.73 2.13
C GLU A 81 9.73 24.83 2.90
N ASP A 82 8.76 23.97 2.56
CA ASP A 82 7.43 23.95 3.17
C ASP A 82 7.14 22.60 3.84
N PHE A 83 7.10 22.62 5.17
CA PHE A 83 6.81 21.44 5.98
C PHE A 83 5.37 20.93 5.82
N ILE A 84 4.39 21.82 5.71
CA ILE A 84 2.98 21.45 5.59
C ILE A 84 2.76 20.79 4.24
N PHE A 85 3.32 21.36 3.17
CA PHE A 85 3.27 20.77 1.84
C PHE A 85 3.90 19.38 1.81
N ALA A 86 5.09 19.21 2.39
CA ALA A 86 5.77 17.92 2.48
C ALA A 86 4.95 16.89 3.27
N LEU A 87 4.33 17.28 4.39
CA LEU A 87 3.46 16.42 5.19
C LEU A 87 2.19 16.01 4.42
N LEU A 88 1.59 16.92 3.67
CA LEU A 88 0.42 16.62 2.84
C LEU A 88 0.77 15.63 1.72
N LEU A 89 1.94 15.78 1.08
CA LEU A 89 2.42 14.80 0.08
C LEU A 89 2.79 13.45 0.70
N LEU A 90 3.29 13.43 1.94
CA LEU A 90 3.50 12.19 2.70
C LEU A 90 2.16 11.47 2.95
N LEU A 91 1.14 12.18 3.44
CA LEU A 91 -0.19 11.61 3.68
C LEU A 91 -0.83 11.11 2.37
N LEU A 92 -0.64 11.86 1.28
CA LEU A 92 -1.12 11.48 -0.03
C LEU A 92 -0.49 10.17 -0.50
N SER A 93 0.80 9.95 -0.24
CA SER A 93 1.48 8.69 -0.58
C SER A 93 0.87 7.47 0.12
N VAL A 94 0.41 7.63 1.37
CA VAL A 94 -0.25 6.58 2.14
C VAL A 94 -1.62 6.28 1.56
N CYS A 95 -2.36 7.32 1.18
CA CYS A 95 -3.66 7.21 0.53
C CYS A 95 -3.57 6.53 -0.85
N ILE A 96 -2.62 6.96 -1.69
CA ILE A 96 -2.36 6.33 -3.00
C ILE A 96 -1.96 4.87 -2.83
N ARG A 97 -1.10 4.54 -1.85
CA ARG A 97 -0.80 3.13 -1.52
C ARG A 97 -2.09 2.37 -1.29
N TRP A 98 -2.90 2.83 -0.34
CA TRP A 98 -4.07 2.09 0.11
C TRP A 98 -5.10 1.85 -1.00
N LEU A 99 -5.14 2.75 -1.99
CA LEU A 99 -5.99 2.62 -3.17
C LEU A 99 -5.35 1.78 -4.30
N VAL A 100 -4.18 2.20 -4.78
CA VAL A 100 -3.55 1.67 -6.00
C VAL A 100 -2.88 0.33 -5.76
N HIS A 101 -2.13 0.19 -4.66
CA HIS A 101 -1.46 -1.07 -4.34
C HIS A 101 -2.48 -2.18 -4.12
N ASP A 102 -3.46 -1.95 -3.26
CA ASP A 102 -4.48 -2.95 -2.91
C ASP A 102 -5.31 -3.36 -4.13
N LEU A 103 -5.67 -2.39 -4.99
CA LEU A 103 -6.36 -2.67 -6.24
C LEU A 103 -5.49 -3.50 -7.19
N THR A 104 -4.21 -3.17 -7.32
CA THR A 104 -3.26 -3.90 -8.18
C THR A 104 -3.10 -5.34 -7.70
N VAL A 105 -2.95 -5.56 -6.39
CA VAL A 105 -2.87 -6.91 -5.81
C VAL A 105 -4.17 -7.69 -6.00
N ALA A 106 -5.32 -7.05 -5.79
CA ALA A 106 -6.63 -7.69 -6.01
C ALA A 106 -6.80 -8.18 -7.46
N LEU A 107 -6.53 -7.31 -8.42
CA LEU A 107 -6.57 -7.63 -9.85
C LEU A 107 -5.54 -8.69 -10.23
N GLY A 108 -4.31 -8.56 -9.73
CA GLY A 108 -3.22 -9.50 -10.00
C GLY A 108 -3.48 -10.91 -9.49
N LEU A 109 -4.22 -11.05 -8.39
CA LEU A 109 -4.67 -12.33 -7.84
C LEU A 109 -5.95 -12.87 -8.49
N GLY A 110 -6.51 -12.17 -9.49
CA GLY A 110 -7.75 -12.55 -10.15
C GLY A 110 -8.97 -12.47 -9.22
N LYS A 111 -8.87 -11.71 -8.13
CA LYS A 111 -9.97 -11.52 -7.21
C LYS A 111 -10.76 -10.28 -7.64
N GLY A 112 -12.08 -10.35 -7.51
CA GLY A 112 -12.94 -9.23 -7.84
C GLY A 112 -12.62 -8.00 -7.01
N ILE A 113 -13.17 -6.86 -7.41
CA ILE A 113 -12.98 -5.55 -6.74
C ILE A 113 -13.22 -5.69 -5.23
N LYS A 114 -14.11 -6.57 -4.74
CA LYS A 114 -14.33 -6.79 -3.30
C LYS A 114 -13.16 -7.43 -2.53
N HIS A 115 -11.99 -7.68 -3.12
CA HIS A 115 -10.88 -8.26 -2.36
C HIS A 115 -10.24 -7.26 -1.41
N ILE A 116 -10.39 -7.51 -0.11
CA ILE A 116 -9.52 -6.96 0.92
C ILE A 116 -8.18 -7.69 0.80
N GLY A 117 -7.12 -6.98 0.41
CA GLY A 117 -5.81 -7.54 0.05
C GLY A 117 -5.20 -8.47 1.11
N PRO A 118 -4.15 -9.23 0.76
CA PRO A 118 -3.48 -10.07 1.72
C PRO A 118 -2.67 -9.19 2.68
N ASP A 119 -3.08 -9.19 3.94
CA ASP A 119 -2.23 -8.96 5.10
C ASP A 119 -1.72 -7.54 5.37
N PHE A 120 -2.62 -6.68 5.89
CA PHE A 120 -2.25 -5.76 6.97
C PHE A 120 -3.26 -5.89 8.12
N ILE A 121 -2.83 -6.55 9.20
CA ILE A 121 -3.64 -7.04 10.34
C ILE A 121 -4.59 -5.98 10.94
N TRP A 122 -4.27 -4.69 10.81
CA TRP A 122 -5.04 -3.59 11.41
C TRP A 122 -6.06 -2.96 10.45
N SER A 123 -5.71 -2.71 9.19
CA SER A 123 -6.65 -2.18 8.20
C SER A 123 -7.65 -3.24 7.76
N ASP A 124 -7.26 -4.51 7.69
CA ASP A 124 -8.15 -5.62 7.34
C ASP A 124 -9.33 -5.74 8.30
N LYS A 125 -9.06 -5.66 9.60
CA LYS A 125 -10.11 -5.83 10.62
C LYS A 125 -11.10 -4.67 10.57
N LEU A 126 -10.61 -3.45 10.32
CA LEU A 126 -11.45 -2.27 10.14
C LEU A 126 -12.26 -2.36 8.84
N LEU A 127 -11.61 -2.69 7.72
CA LEU A 127 -12.26 -2.81 6.40
C LEU A 127 -13.31 -3.92 6.39
N ARG A 128 -13.03 -5.08 7.00
CA ARG A 128 -14.01 -6.18 7.15
C ARG A 128 -15.21 -5.77 8.00
N ARG A 129 -15.00 -4.99 9.07
CA ARG A 129 -16.10 -4.45 9.89
C ARG A 129 -16.94 -3.46 9.09
N LEU A 130 -16.31 -2.57 8.32
CA LEU A 130 -17.01 -1.60 7.49
C LEU A 130 -17.77 -2.29 6.34
N GLU A 131 -17.18 -3.30 5.72
CA GLU A 131 -17.85 -4.12 4.70
C GLU A 131 -19.04 -4.89 5.30
N SER A 132 -18.92 -5.42 6.53
CA SER A 132 -20.04 -6.04 7.24
C SER A 132 -21.17 -5.05 7.59
N ALA A 133 -20.86 -3.75 7.65
CA ALA A 133 -21.84 -2.68 7.80
C ALA A 133 -22.38 -2.18 6.44
N GLY A 134 -22.04 -2.83 5.32
CA GLY A 134 -22.47 -2.45 3.97
C GLY A 134 -21.65 -1.32 3.34
N ILE A 135 -20.58 -0.86 3.99
CA ILE A 135 -19.73 0.22 3.49
C ILE A 135 -18.69 -0.35 2.53
N ASN A 136 -18.69 0.15 1.29
CA ASN A 136 -17.72 -0.27 0.29
C ASN A 136 -16.30 0.19 0.69
N GLN A 137 -15.36 -0.75 0.81
CA GLN A 137 -13.96 -0.49 1.16
C GLN A 137 -13.27 0.56 0.25
N TYR A 138 -13.66 0.68 -1.02
CA TYR A 138 -13.08 1.69 -1.90
C TYR A 138 -13.55 3.09 -1.57
N VAL A 139 -14.75 3.26 -1.00
CA VAL A 139 -15.20 4.57 -0.50
C VAL A 139 -14.32 4.98 0.68
N VAL A 140 -14.02 4.03 1.58
CA VAL A 140 -13.13 4.25 2.75
C VAL A 140 -11.71 4.63 2.31
N LYS A 141 -11.24 4.11 1.18
CA LYS A 141 -9.92 4.42 0.60
C LYS A 141 -9.91 5.71 -0.22
N LEU A 142 -10.97 5.95 -1.00
CA LEU A 142 -11.08 7.05 -1.94
C LEU A 142 -11.35 8.39 -1.24
N VAL A 143 -12.22 8.40 -0.22
CA VAL A 143 -12.59 9.64 0.48
C VAL A 143 -11.36 10.32 1.12
N PRO A 144 -10.51 9.63 1.90
CA PRO A 144 -9.29 10.24 2.43
C PRO A 144 -8.33 10.71 1.33
N THR A 145 -8.26 9.97 0.21
CA THR A 145 -7.43 10.36 -0.94
C THR A 145 -7.90 11.67 -1.55
N ILE A 146 -9.20 11.81 -1.82
CA ILE A 146 -9.80 13.04 -2.36
C ILE A 146 -9.62 14.21 -1.39
N ILE A 147 -9.88 14.00 -0.10
CA ILE A 147 -9.69 15.03 0.93
C ILE A 147 -8.24 15.51 0.94
N THR A 148 -7.27 14.60 0.91
CA THR A 148 -5.85 14.96 0.91
C THR A 148 -5.48 15.73 -0.36
N ILE A 149 -5.98 15.33 -1.53
CA ILE A 149 -5.80 16.07 -2.79
C ILE A 149 -6.35 17.48 -2.69
N ILE A 150 -7.57 17.65 -2.16
CA ILE A 150 -8.18 18.97 -1.96
C ILE A 150 -7.34 19.83 -1.03
N LEU A 151 -6.84 19.27 0.07
CA LEU A 151 -5.97 19.98 1.01
C LEU A 151 -4.65 20.42 0.36
N VAL A 152 -4.04 19.56 -0.45
CA VAL A 152 -2.84 19.91 -1.23
C VAL A 152 -3.14 21.05 -2.20
N ILE A 153 -4.21 20.94 -2.99
CA ILE A 153 -4.59 21.99 -3.97
C ILE A 153 -4.88 23.31 -3.27
N TYR A 154 -5.61 23.27 -2.16
CA TYR A 154 -5.91 24.44 -1.35
C TYR A 154 -4.65 25.10 -0.80
N HIS A 155 -3.70 24.29 -0.31
CA HIS A 155 -2.41 24.78 0.20
C HIS A 155 -1.58 25.46 -0.90
N ILE A 156 -1.42 24.82 -2.07
CA ILE A 156 -0.66 25.39 -3.20
C ILE A 156 -1.30 26.67 -3.77
N SER A 157 -2.61 26.83 -3.61
CA SER A 157 -3.35 27.98 -4.16
C SER A 157 -3.31 29.23 -3.28
N ARG A 158 -2.74 29.14 -2.08
CA ARG A 158 -2.65 30.23 -1.10
C ARG A 158 -1.30 30.94 -1.21
#